data_AF-A0A4R4X353-F1
#
_entry.id   AF-A0A4R4X353-F1
#
_cell.length_a   1.000
_cell.length_b   1.000
_cell.length_c   1.000
_cell.angle_alpha   90.00
_cell.angle_beta   90.00
_cell.angle_gamma   90.00
#
_symmetry.space_group_name_H-M   'P 1'
#
loop_
_entity.id
_entity.type
_entity.pdbx_description
1 polymer ?
#
loop_
_entity_poly.entity_id
_entity_poly.type
_entity_poly.pdbx_seq_one_letter_code
_entity_poly.pdbx_strand_id
1 'polypeptide(L)'
;MAIAAKGSRGEKFLTVVVGGGAAFGLIVITSRAWKECRVDVAGSVPNGLTLLFLGLPLALIVNLVLFNLVFRYAGKTFLFSLVAAAIAIAIADLALFSWQGTPAASPGICPGNVPPWWPAWIPT
;
A
#
# COMPACT_ATOMS: atom_id res chain seq x y z
N MET A 1 13.23 -15.54 24.08
CA MET A 1 12.52 -14.25 24.02
C MET A 1 13.55 -13.16 23.75
N ALA A 2 13.71 -12.75 22.49
CA ALA A 2 14.58 -11.62 22.17
C ALA A 2 13.80 -10.34 22.47
N ILE A 3 14.17 -9.67 23.57
CA ILE A 3 13.62 -8.37 23.95
C ILE A 3 13.99 -7.41 22.82
N ALA A 4 12.98 -6.94 22.08
CA ALA A 4 13.14 -6.00 20.99
C ALA A 4 13.93 -4.79 21.49
N ALA A 5 15.12 -4.57 20.93
CA ALA A 5 15.92 -3.38 21.21
C ALA A 5 15.05 -2.14 20.98
N LYS A 6 15.07 -1.22 21.95
CA LYS A 6 14.26 0.01 21.92
C LYS A 6 14.73 0.85 20.72
N GLY A 7 13.97 0.80 19.63
CA GLY A 7 14.32 1.50 18.38
C GLY A 7 14.58 2.97 18.63
N SER A 8 15.66 3.48 18.01
CA SER A 8 16.07 4.87 18.15
C SER A 8 14.96 5.83 17.71
N ARG A 9 14.96 7.08 18.21
CA ARG A 9 13.97 8.09 17.80
C ARG A 9 13.97 8.29 16.27
N GLY A 10 15.14 8.18 15.64
CA GLY A 10 15.31 8.23 14.19
C GLY A 10 14.64 7.07 13.45
N GLU A 11 14.78 5.84 13.92
CA GLU A 11 14.10 4.67 13.32
C GLU A 11 12.58 4.79 13.38
N LYS A 12 12.04 5.26 14.52
CA LYS A 12 10.59 5.46 14.67
C LYS A 12 10.08 6.53 13.71
N PHE A 13 10.79 7.64 13.61
CA PHE A 13 10.46 8.69 12.65
C PHE A 13 10.49 8.16 11.21
N LEU A 14 11.56 7.43 10.84
CA LEU A 14 11.72 6.85 9.52
C LEU A 14 10.60 5.85 9.20
N THR A 15 10.21 5.02 10.17
CA THR A 15 9.10 4.06 10.04
C THR A 15 7.79 4.78 9.73
N VAL A 16 7.48 5.85 10.48
CA VAL A 16 6.25 6.63 10.26
C VAL A 16 6.27 7.34 8.91
N VAL A 17 7.39 7.95 8.53
CA VAL A 17 7.51 8.68 7.27
C VAL A 17 7.42 7.75 6.06
N VAL A 18 8.18 6.66 6.05
CA VAL A 18 8.20 5.73 4.92
C VAL A 18 6.90 4.92 4.87
N GLY A 19 6.51 4.31 5.99
CA GLY A 19 5.29 3.50 6.04
C GLY A 19 4.02 4.33 5.84
N GLY A 20 3.96 5.51 6.47
CA GLY A 20 2.84 6.43 6.31
C GLY A 20 2.78 7.07 4.93
N GLY A 21 3.91 7.47 4.37
CA GLY A 21 4.01 7.99 3.01
C GLY A 21 3.58 6.96 1.96
N ALA A 22 4.02 5.70 2.11
CA ALA A 22 3.62 4.61 1.23
C ALA A 22 2.12 4.30 1.34
N ALA A 23 1.58 4.20 2.57
CA ALA A 23 0.15 3.98 2.78
C ALA A 23 -0.71 5.09 2.15
N PHE A 24 -0.31 6.36 2.31
CA PHE A 24 -1.00 7.47 1.65
C PHE A 24 -0.88 7.40 0.13
N GLY A 25 0.30 7.07 -0.40
CA GLY A 25 0.55 6.86 -1.82
C GLY A 25 -0.37 5.77 -2.41
N LEU A 26 -0.53 4.66 -1.71
CA LEU A 26 -1.45 3.59 -2.10
C LEU A 26 -2.88 4.11 -2.25
N ILE A 27 -3.39 4.84 -1.26
CA ILE A 27 -4.76 5.40 -1.32
C ILE A 27 -4.93 6.36 -2.49
N VAL A 28 -3.94 7.19 -2.76
CA VAL A 28 -3.97 8.10 -3.92
C VAL A 28 -4.02 7.32 -5.23
N ILE A 29 -3.17 6.30 -5.39
CA ILE A 29 -3.13 5.47 -6.60
C ILE A 29 -4.44 4.70 -6.78
N THR A 30 -4.96 4.06 -5.73
CA THR A 30 -6.25 3.34 -5.77
C THR A 30 -7.40 4.29 -6.11
N SER A 31 -7.45 5.48 -5.50
CA SER A 31 -8.48 6.47 -5.79
C SER A 31 -8.44 6.93 -7.26
N ARG A 32 -7.24 7.14 -7.82
CA ARG A 32 -7.08 7.50 -9.24
C ARG A 32 -7.53 6.38 -10.17
N ALA A 33 -7.14 5.14 -9.89
CA ALA A 33 -7.54 3.98 -10.67
C ALA A 33 -9.07 3.82 -10.68
N TRP A 34 -9.72 3.90 -9.51
CA TRP A 34 -11.16 3.76 -9.41
C TRP A 34 -11.94 4.88 -10.12
N LYS A 35 -11.43 6.12 -10.07
CA LYS A 35 -12.03 7.26 -10.78
C LYS A 35 -11.95 7.10 -12.30
N GLU A 36 -10.80 6.66 -12.82
CA GLU A 36 -10.63 6.45 -14.25
C GLU A 36 -11.48 5.28 -14.76
N CYS A 37 -11.59 4.21 -13.97
CA CYS A 37 -12.35 3.03 -14.36
C CYS A 37 -13.83 3.04 -13.94
N ARG A 38 -14.31 4.14 -13.34
CA ARG A 38 -15.69 4.31 -12.84
C ARG A 38 -16.18 3.11 -12.03
N VAL A 39 -15.33 2.68 -11.11
CA VAL A 39 -15.60 1.55 -10.23
C VAL A 39 -16.57 2.03 -9.16
N ASP A 40 -17.87 2.04 -9.43
CA ASP A 40 -18.87 2.51 -8.47
C ASP A 40 -19.52 1.32 -7.76
N VAL A 41 -19.12 1.06 -6.52
CA VAL A 41 -19.77 0.07 -5.66
C VAL A 41 -20.83 0.82 -4.84
N ALA A 42 -22.05 0.91 -5.37
CA ALA A 42 -23.23 1.51 -4.73
C ALA A 42 -23.31 3.06 -4.61
N GLY A 43 -22.80 3.83 -5.59
CA GLY A 43 -23.00 5.28 -5.69
C GLY A 43 -21.71 6.11 -5.62
N SER A 44 -21.82 7.44 -5.54
CA SER A 44 -20.68 8.39 -5.68
C SER A 44 -19.78 8.56 -4.44
N VAL A 45 -20.21 8.05 -3.28
CA VAL A 45 -19.57 8.24 -1.96
C VAL A 45 -19.00 6.95 -1.28
N PRO A 46 -19.48 5.72 -1.52
CA PRO A 46 -19.07 4.52 -0.76
C PRO A 46 -17.57 4.16 -0.87
N ASN A 47 -16.97 4.42 -2.01
CA ASN A 47 -15.60 4.03 -2.29
C ASN A 47 -14.57 4.86 -1.52
N GLY A 48 -14.78 6.18 -1.43
CA GLY A 48 -13.88 7.06 -0.68
C GLY A 48 -13.88 6.76 0.82
N LEU A 49 -15.05 6.45 1.38
CA LEU A 49 -15.18 6.04 2.79
C LEU A 49 -14.50 4.69 3.04
N THR A 50 -14.64 3.73 2.14
CA THR A 50 -13.95 2.44 2.25
C THR A 50 -12.43 2.61 2.23
N LEU A 51 -11.89 3.45 1.33
CA LEU A 51 -10.46 3.77 1.31
C LEU A 51 -10.01 4.46 2.60
N LEU A 52 -10.80 5.37 3.16
CA LEU A 52 -10.42 6.12 4.36
C LEU A 52 -10.49 5.26 5.64
N PHE A 53 -11.55 4.48 5.81
CA PHE A 53 -11.83 3.74 7.06
C PHE A 53 -11.30 2.32 7.07
N LEU A 54 -11.07 1.70 5.91
CA LEU A 54 -10.52 0.35 5.81
C LEU A 54 -9.17 0.34 5.10
N GLY A 55 -9.08 0.97 3.92
CA GLY A 55 -7.87 0.96 3.10
C GLY A 55 -6.67 1.59 3.82
N LEU A 56 -6.83 2.82 4.33
CA LEU A 56 -5.75 3.59 4.93
C LEU A 56 -5.25 2.96 6.24
N PRO A 57 -6.11 2.55 7.21
CA PRO A 57 -5.65 1.88 8.42
C PRO A 57 -4.95 0.56 8.13
N LEU A 58 -5.47 -0.24 7.19
CA LEU A 58 -4.85 -1.51 6.81
C LEU A 58 -3.47 -1.29 6.19
N ALA A 59 -3.36 -0.40 5.21
CA ALA A 59 -2.10 -0.07 4.56
C ALA A 59 -1.07 0.49 5.55
N LEU A 60 -1.50 1.34 6.48
CA LEU A 60 -0.64 1.86 7.55
C LEU A 60 -0.09 0.72 8.42
N ILE A 61 -0.95 -0.17 8.91
CA ILE A 61 -0.51 -1.28 9.77
C ILE A 61 0.49 -2.18 9.03
N VAL A 62 0.15 -2.58 7.80
CA VAL A 62 0.99 -3.45 6.97
C VAL A 62 2.35 -2.79 6.71
N ASN A 63 2.37 -1.53 6.27
CA ASN A 63 3.60 -0.85 5.87
C ASN A 63 4.49 -0.52 7.07
N LEU A 64 3.91 -0.13 8.21
CA LEU A 64 4.67 0.12 9.44
C LEU A 64 5.30 -1.19 9.98
N VAL A 65 4.55 -2.29 9.97
CA VAL A 65 5.04 -3.59 10.44
C VAL A 65 6.13 -4.12 9.51
N LEU A 66 5.89 -4.12 8.19
CA LEU A 66 6.88 -4.58 7.21
C LEU A 66 8.14 -3.73 7.25
N PHE A 67 8.02 -2.41 7.31
CA PHE A 67 9.18 -1.53 7.42
C PHE A 67 10.01 -1.90 8.64
N ASN A 68 9.38 -1.96 9.82
CA ASN A 68 10.07 -2.20 11.08
C ASN A 68 10.75 -3.59 11.10
N LEU A 69 10.07 -4.62 10.60
CA LEU A 69 10.63 -5.97 10.50
C LEU A 69 11.81 -5.99 9.52
N VAL A 70 11.58 -5.62 8.26
CA VAL A 70 12.59 -5.79 7.21
C VAL A 70 13.79 -4.87 7.46
N PHE A 71 13.55 -3.62 7.88
CA PHE A 71 14.62 -2.67 8.15
C PHE A 71 15.55 -3.17 9.27
N ARG A 72 15.01 -3.84 10.29
CA ARG A 72 15.80 -4.40 11.40
C ARG A 72 16.52 -5.70 11.05
N TYR A 73 15.91 -6.57 10.25
CA TYR A 73 16.43 -7.91 9.99
C TYR A 73 17.27 -8.04 8.71
N ALA A 74 17.23 -7.06 7.79
CA ALA A 74 18.03 -7.11 6.55
C ALA A 74 19.55 -6.94 6.76
N GLY A 75 19.98 -6.42 7.91
CA GLY A 75 21.24 -6.81 8.58
C GLY A 75 22.57 -6.59 7.86
N LYS A 76 22.73 -5.61 6.96
CA LYS A 76 24.04 -5.35 6.31
C LYS A 76 24.49 -3.89 6.30
N THR A 77 23.62 -2.97 5.90
CA THR A 77 23.87 -1.51 5.93
C THR A 77 22.54 -0.78 5.98
N PHE A 78 22.52 0.47 6.47
CA PHE A 78 21.30 1.30 6.52
C PHE A 78 20.58 1.35 5.17
N LEU A 79 21.32 1.60 4.08
CA LEU A 79 20.75 1.67 2.73
C LEU A 79 20.19 0.33 2.28
N PHE A 80 20.88 -0.77 2.54
CA PHE A 80 20.38 -2.09 2.17
C PHE A 80 19.09 -2.45 2.92
N SER A 81 19.03 -2.13 4.21
CA SER A 81 17.82 -2.27 5.03
C SER A 81 16.67 -1.41 4.52
N LEU A 82 16.95 -0.16 4.12
CA LEU A 82 15.95 0.76 3.59
C LEU A 82 15.39 0.24 2.26
N VAL A 83 16.26 -0.19 1.34
CA VAL A 83 15.86 -0.72 0.03
C VAL A 83 15.06 -2.01 0.20
N ALA A 84 15.51 -2.93 1.05
CA ALA A 84 14.77 -4.17 1.34
C ALA A 84 13.38 -3.87 1.90
N ALA A 85 13.28 -2.93 2.85
CA ALA A 85 11.99 -2.53 3.43
C ALA A 85 11.07 -1.87 2.39
N ALA A 86 11.62 -1.02 1.52
CA ALA A 86 10.87 -0.39 0.44
C ALA A 86 10.34 -1.43 -0.58
N ILE A 87 11.15 -2.43 -0.94
CA ILE A 87 10.71 -3.53 -1.82
C ILE A 87 9.59 -4.33 -1.16
N ALA A 88 9.72 -4.67 0.13
CA ALA A 88 8.70 -5.41 0.85
C ALA A 88 7.37 -4.64 0.91
N ILE A 89 7.42 -3.33 1.17
CA ILE A 89 6.25 -2.46 1.11
C ILE A 89 5.66 -2.42 -0.29
N ALA A 90 6.47 -2.23 -1.33
CA ALA A 90 5.98 -2.16 -2.71
C ALA A 90 5.25 -3.44 -3.14
N ILE A 91 5.75 -4.62 -2.74
CA ILE A 91 5.09 -5.90 -3.00
C ILE A 91 3.76 -5.99 -2.24
N ALA A 92 3.76 -5.58 -0.97
CA ALA A 92 2.55 -5.61 -0.15
C ALA A 92 1.49 -4.61 -0.65
N ASP A 93 1.89 -3.40 -1.03
CA ASP A 93 1.03 -2.37 -1.60
C ASP A 93 0.47 -2.82 -2.96
N LEU A 94 1.26 -3.52 -3.78
CA LEU A 94 0.75 -4.12 -5.02
C LEU A 94 -0.33 -5.17 -4.72
N ALA A 95 -0.10 -6.06 -3.74
CA ALA A 95 -1.09 -7.04 -3.32
C ALA A 95 -2.34 -6.38 -2.71
N LEU A 96 -2.18 -5.32 -1.91
CA LEU A 96 -3.29 -4.56 -1.35
C LEU A 96 -4.07 -3.80 -2.42
N PHE A 97 -3.38 -3.25 -3.43
CA PHE A 97 -4.01 -2.62 -4.58
C PHE A 97 -4.84 -3.63 -5.36
N SER A 98 -4.28 -4.82 -5.65
CA SER A 98 -5.01 -5.92 -6.31
C SER A 98 -6.17 -6.45 -5.46
N TRP A 99 -6.02 -6.52 -4.13
CA TRP A 99 -7.10 -6.95 -3.22
C TRP A 99 -8.22 -5.92 -3.08
N GLN A 100 -7.87 -4.63 -3.07
CA GLN A 100 -8.84 -3.53 -3.20
C GLN A 100 -9.44 -3.49 -4.62
N GLY A 101 -8.85 -4.23 -5.56
CA GLY A 101 -9.25 -4.42 -6.95
C GLY A 101 -10.65 -4.99 -7.07
N THR A 102 -11.60 -4.06 -7.09
CA THR A 102 -12.80 -4.04 -7.92
C THR A 102 -13.62 -5.32 -7.96
N PRO A 103 -14.77 -5.36 -7.27
CA PRO A 103 -15.68 -6.48 -7.36
C PRO A 103 -15.90 -6.81 -8.84
N ALA A 104 -15.74 -8.07 -9.25
CA ALA A 104 -16.02 -8.50 -10.62
C ALA A 104 -17.45 -8.13 -11.08
N ALA A 105 -18.33 -7.81 -10.12
CA ALA A 105 -19.69 -7.32 -10.31
C ALA A 105 -19.83 -5.80 -10.48
N SER A 106 -18.77 -5.00 -10.34
CA SER A 106 -18.82 -3.54 -10.55
C SER A 106 -18.84 -3.25 -12.06
N PRO A 107 -19.78 -2.43 -12.57
CA PRO A 107 -19.92 -2.11 -13.99
C PRO A 107 -18.87 -1.07 -14.42
N GLY A 108 -17.60 -1.29 -14.06
CA GLY A 108 -16.50 -0.43 -14.45
C GLY A 108 -16.31 -0.43 -15.97
N ILE A 109 -15.73 0.66 -16.48
CA ILE A 109 -15.51 0.83 -17.93
C ILE A 109 -14.17 0.25 -18.42
N CYS A 110 -13.26 -0.07 -17.49
CA CYS A 110 -11.97 -0.67 -17.81
C CYS A 110 -12.05 -2.20 -17.75
N PRO A 111 -11.46 -2.93 -18.71
CA PRO A 111 -11.29 -4.38 -18.62
C PRO A 111 -10.53 -4.75 -17.33
N GLY A 112 -11.12 -5.60 -16.50
CA GLY A 112 -10.52 -5.99 -15.21
C GLY A 112 -10.32 -4.81 -14.24
N ASN A 113 -10.94 -3.65 -14.50
CA ASN A 113 -10.76 -2.40 -13.77
C ASN A 113 -9.31 -1.89 -13.68
N VAL A 114 -8.53 -2.22 -14.70
CA VAL A 114 -7.14 -1.80 -14.84
C VAL A 114 -7.09 -0.47 -15.61
N PRO A 115 -6.52 0.60 -15.03
CA PRO A 115 -6.48 1.90 -15.70
C PRO A 115 -5.49 1.91 -16.88
N PRO A 116 -5.65 2.79 -17.88
CA PRO A 116 -4.81 2.80 -19.09
C PRO A 116 -3.33 3.10 -18.85
N TRP A 117 -3.00 3.75 -17.73
CA TRP A 117 -1.60 4.01 -17.32
C TRP A 117 -0.95 2.82 -16.62
N TRP A 118 -1.68 1.74 -16.33
CA TRP A 118 -1.12 0.57 -15.68
C TRP A 118 -0.05 -0.07 -16.59
N PRO A 119 1.15 -0.41 -16.07
CA PRO A 119 2.19 -0.98 -16.90
C PRO A 119 1.81 -2.39 -17.39
N ALA A 120 1.91 -2.60 -18.70
CA ALA A 120 1.53 -3.87 -19.35
C ALA A 120 2.35 -5.10 -18.92
N TRP A 121 3.50 -4.90 -18.25
CA TRP A 121 4.35 -5.98 -17.75
C TRP A 121 4.00 -6.43 -16.33
N ILE A 122 3.09 -5.74 -15.63
CA ILE A 122 2.59 -6.16 -14.31
C ILE A 122 1.33 -7.01 -14.51
N PRO A 123 1.29 -8.26 -14.00
CA PRO A 123 0.11 -9.11 -14.10
C PRO A 123 -1.11 -8.46 -13.44
N THR A 124 -2.26 -8.61 -14.08
CA THR A 124 -3.58 -8.12 -13.65
C THR A 124 -4.48 -9.26 -13.22
#